data_AF-A0A840U6B8-F1
#
_entry.id   AF-A0A840U6B8-F1
#
_cell.length_a   1.000
_cell.length_b   1.000
_cell.length_c   1.000
_cell.angle_alpha   90.00
_cell.angle_beta   90.00
_cell.angle_gamma   90.00
#
_symmetry.space_group_name_H-M   'P 1'
#
loop_
_entity.id
_entity.type
_entity.pdbx_description
1 polymer ?
#
loop_
_entity_poly.entity_id
_entity_poly.type
_entity_poly.pdbx_seq_one_letter_code
_entity_poly.pdbx_strand_id
1 'polypeptide(L)'
;MTISFKHIGLIIGIASIFLSFLFAGRQQGTYQILLLGGIATAFFFYLTILFARNKLKSKLFWSALVVACAVLQWLTEPILIDTSYRYYISQNQNTLNEINDILQRKQGEVFMLNDSVTVKYDTLTFHEKEKLKRGRKDLGVYLISKSNKGIYYGLWGFLDVRLGITYLQTLEHTGDKYRHLTGSWFR
;
A
#
# COMPACT_ATOMS: atom_id res chain seq x y z
N MET A 1 0.22 39.03 -3.27
CA MET A 1 -0.98 38.19 -3.38
C MET A 1 -1.30 37.70 -1.97
N THR A 2 -2.45 38.03 -1.41
CA THR A 2 -2.79 37.68 -0.03
C THR A 2 -3.33 36.24 0.03
N ILE A 3 -2.74 35.43 0.92
CA ILE A 3 -3.17 34.04 1.11
C ILE A 3 -4.47 34.05 1.93
N SER A 4 -5.60 33.76 1.29
CA SER A 4 -6.88 33.51 1.94
C SER A 4 -7.10 32.06 2.34
N PHE A 5 -8.10 31.80 3.20
CA PHE A 5 -8.51 30.48 3.69
C PHE A 5 -8.65 29.41 2.59
N LYS A 6 -9.24 29.74 1.43
CA LYS A 6 -9.38 28.80 0.30
C LYS A 6 -8.05 28.26 -0.24
N HIS A 7 -6.99 29.05 -0.19
CA HIS A 7 -5.66 28.61 -0.63
C HIS A 7 -5.04 27.64 0.38
N ILE A 8 -5.24 27.92 1.68
CA ILE A 8 -4.79 27.05 2.76
C ILE A 8 -5.51 25.70 2.66
N GLY A 9 -6.83 25.71 2.45
CA GLY A 9 -7.61 24.50 2.24
C GLY A 9 -7.14 23.67 1.04
N LEU A 10 -6.81 24.31 -0.09
CA LEU A 10 -6.21 23.63 -1.24
C LEU A 10 -4.86 22.99 -0.89
N ILE A 11 -3.98 23.71 -0.21
CA ILE A 11 -2.66 23.20 0.19
C ILE A 11 -2.78 22.01 1.14
N ILE A 12 -3.68 22.07 2.13
CA ILE A 12 -3.96 20.96 3.04
C ILE A 12 -4.49 19.76 2.27
N GLY A 13 -5.42 19.97 1.33
CA GLY A 13 -5.93 18.91 0.46
C GLY A 13 -4.81 18.22 -0.30
N ILE A 14 -3.96 18.99 -0.98
CA ILE A 14 -2.80 18.46 -1.72
C ILE A 14 -1.84 17.70 -0.80
N ALA A 15 -1.48 18.29 0.34
CA ALA A 15 -0.57 17.66 1.30
C ALA A 15 -1.12 16.31 1.81
N SER A 16 -2.43 16.22 2.09
CA SER A 16 -3.08 14.96 2.48
C SER A 16 -2.97 13.88 1.39
N ILE A 17 -3.08 14.26 0.11
CA ILE A 17 -2.89 13.31 -1.01
C ILE A 17 -1.44 12.80 -1.02
N PHE A 18 -0.43 13.67 -0.88
CA PHE A 18 0.99 13.26 -0.77
C PHE A 18 1.23 12.32 0.41
N LEU A 19 0.75 12.70 1.59
CA LEU A 19 0.93 11.91 2.82
C LEU A 19 0.22 10.56 2.75
N SER A 20 -0.88 10.46 2.01
CA SER A 20 -1.63 9.20 1.88
C SER A 20 -0.74 8.04 1.44
N PHE A 21 0.14 8.25 0.46
CA PHE A 21 0.99 7.21 -0.12
C PHE A 21 1.98 6.58 0.88
N LEU A 22 2.35 7.29 1.96
CA LEU A 22 3.15 6.72 3.05
C LEU A 22 2.41 5.65 3.86
N PHE A 23 1.08 5.60 3.77
CA PHE A 23 0.23 4.63 4.45
C PHE A 23 -0.23 3.47 3.56
N ALA A 24 0.11 3.49 2.26
CA ALA A 24 -0.35 2.51 1.28
C ALA A 24 -0.06 1.05 1.70
N GLY A 25 1.15 0.76 2.18
CA GLY A 25 1.55 -0.56 2.66
C GLY A 25 1.26 -0.83 4.13
N ARG A 26 0.84 0.18 4.91
CA ARG A 26 0.73 0.11 6.38
C ARG A 26 -0.70 -0.02 6.87
N GLN A 27 -1.57 0.88 6.42
CA GLN A 27 -2.94 1.03 6.91
C GLN A 27 -3.82 1.51 5.77
N GLN A 28 -4.45 0.56 5.08
CA GLN A 28 -5.25 0.87 3.91
C GLN A 28 -6.40 1.84 4.19
N GLY A 29 -7.08 1.71 5.35
CA GLY A 29 -8.13 2.64 5.73
C GLY A 29 -7.63 4.08 5.79
N THR A 30 -6.49 4.30 6.45
CA THR A 30 -5.83 5.61 6.56
C THR A 30 -5.42 6.14 5.18
N TYR A 31 -4.83 5.29 4.33
CA TYR A 31 -4.51 5.64 2.95
C TYR A 31 -5.74 6.13 2.18
N GLN A 32 -6.84 5.37 2.20
CA GLN A 32 -8.06 5.69 1.46
C GLN A 32 -8.71 6.98 1.97
N ILE A 33 -8.81 7.16 3.29
CA ILE A 33 -9.41 8.34 3.90
C ILE A 33 -8.60 9.59 3.55
N LEU A 34 -7.27 9.54 3.67
CA LEU A 34 -6.40 10.67 3.34
C LEU A 34 -6.41 11.00 1.84
N LEU A 35 -6.40 9.98 0.98
CA LEU A 35 -6.40 10.17 -0.46
C LEU A 35 -7.74 10.77 -0.93
N LEU A 36 -8.86 10.10 -0.61
CA LEU A 36 -10.19 10.55 -1.05
C LEU A 36 -10.57 11.87 -0.39
N GLY A 37 -10.33 12.02 0.92
CA GLY A 37 -10.56 13.27 1.65
C GLY A 37 -9.69 14.40 1.12
N GLY A 38 -8.42 14.13 0.83
CA GLY A 38 -7.48 15.07 0.22
C GLY A 38 -7.92 15.53 -1.17
N ILE A 39 -8.31 14.59 -2.05
CA ILE A 39 -8.84 14.88 -3.38
C ILE A 39 -10.11 15.73 -3.29
N ALA A 40 -11.08 15.34 -2.46
CA ALA A 40 -12.34 16.07 -2.30
C ALA A 40 -12.10 17.49 -1.78
N THR A 41 -11.24 17.64 -0.78
CA THR A 41 -10.87 18.94 -0.19
C THR A 41 -10.15 19.83 -1.22
N ALA A 42 -9.14 19.29 -1.90
CA ALA A 42 -8.40 20.01 -2.93
C ALA A 42 -9.32 20.45 -4.07
N PHE A 43 -10.18 19.55 -4.56
CA PHE A 43 -11.13 19.83 -5.63
C PHE A 43 -12.12 20.94 -5.23
N PHE A 44 -12.74 20.83 -4.07
CA PHE A 44 -13.69 21.84 -3.58
C PHE A 44 -13.03 23.23 -3.48
N PHE A 45 -11.89 23.33 -2.82
CA PHE A 45 -11.20 24.62 -2.68
C PHE A 45 -10.66 25.15 -4.00
N TYR A 46 -10.19 24.29 -4.89
CA TYR A 46 -9.78 24.69 -6.24
C TYR A 46 -10.95 25.30 -7.03
N LEU A 47 -12.15 24.71 -6.98
CA LEU A 47 -13.34 25.29 -7.60
C LEU A 47 -13.67 26.68 -7.02
N THR A 48 -13.58 26.86 -5.70
CA THR A 48 -13.81 28.17 -5.08
C THR A 48 -12.80 29.23 -5.55
N ILE A 49 -11.56 28.84 -5.86
CA ILE A 49 -10.54 29.73 -6.43
C ILE A 49 -10.88 30.08 -7.88
N LEU A 50 -11.31 29.09 -8.66
CA LEU A 50 -11.62 29.23 -10.08
C LEU A 50 -12.85 30.12 -10.32
N PHE A 51 -13.90 29.99 -9.50
CA PHE A 51 -15.12 30.79 -9.60
C PHE A 51 -15.08 32.12 -8.83
N ALA A 52 -14.07 32.37 -8.00
CA ALA A 52 -13.94 33.66 -7.33
C ALA A 52 -13.75 34.81 -8.35
N ARG A 53 -14.21 36.01 -7.99
CA ARG A 53 -14.01 37.27 -8.75
C ARG A 53 -12.55 37.78 -8.72
N ASN A 54 -11.58 36.89 -8.55
CA ASN A 54 -10.16 37.20 -8.53
C ASN A 54 -9.63 37.52 -9.94
N LYS A 55 -8.53 38.30 -9.99
CA LYS A 55 -7.80 38.57 -11.24
C LYS A 55 -7.37 37.26 -11.93
N LEU A 56 -7.47 37.21 -13.26
CA LEU A 56 -7.10 36.04 -14.08
C LEU A 56 -5.71 35.48 -13.74
N LYS A 57 -4.72 36.38 -13.51
CA LYS A 57 -3.36 36.00 -13.11
C LYS A 57 -3.31 35.10 -11.88
N SER A 58 -4.17 35.34 -10.88
CA SER A 58 -4.23 34.52 -9.67
C SER A 58 -4.80 33.12 -9.96
N LYS A 59 -5.79 33.01 -10.84
CA LYS A 59 -6.39 31.73 -11.24
C LYS A 59 -5.38 30.87 -12.00
N LEU A 60 -4.67 31.48 -12.94
CA LEU A 60 -3.62 30.82 -13.71
C LEU A 60 -2.49 30.32 -12.81
N PHE A 61 -2.04 31.12 -11.84
CA PHE A 61 -1.02 30.71 -10.88
C PHE A 61 -1.42 29.45 -10.09
N TRP A 62 -2.63 29.43 -9.52
CA TRP A 62 -3.10 28.27 -8.77
C TRP A 62 -3.35 27.04 -9.64
N SER A 63 -3.80 27.24 -10.88
CA SER A 63 -3.96 26.15 -11.84
C SER A 63 -2.61 25.53 -12.18
N ALA A 64 -1.59 26.36 -12.46
CA ALA A 64 -0.23 25.91 -12.70
C ALA A 64 0.36 25.18 -11.48
N LEU A 65 0.08 25.66 -10.26
CA LEU A 65 0.51 24.99 -9.03
C LEU A 65 -0.13 23.60 -8.90
N VAL A 66 -1.45 23.47 -9.11
CA VAL A 66 -2.14 22.17 -9.04
C VAL A 66 -1.56 21.20 -10.06
N VAL A 67 -1.31 21.65 -11.29
CA VAL A 67 -0.68 20.83 -12.34
C VAL A 67 0.74 20.41 -11.93
N ALA A 68 1.55 21.34 -11.42
CA ALA A 68 2.90 21.04 -10.94
C ALA A 68 2.89 20.03 -9.79
N CYS A 69 1.97 20.18 -8.84
CA CYS A 69 1.78 19.21 -7.74
C CYS A 69 1.34 17.84 -8.25
N ALA A 70 0.48 17.77 -9.27
CA ALA A 70 0.07 16.50 -9.87
C ALA A 70 1.25 15.77 -10.55
N VAL A 71 2.10 16.52 -11.27
CA VAL A 71 3.34 15.97 -11.86
C VAL A 71 4.31 15.51 -10.78
N LEU A 72 4.54 16.32 -9.75
CA LEU A 72 5.38 15.94 -8.62
C LEU A 72 4.85 14.68 -7.93
N GLN A 73 3.55 14.60 -7.71
CA GLN A 73 2.91 13.44 -7.10
C GLN A 73 3.19 12.17 -7.91
N TRP A 74 3.01 12.23 -9.23
CA TRP A 74 3.26 11.10 -10.12
C TRP A 74 4.71 10.62 -10.06
N LEU A 75 5.67 11.53 -9.90
CA LEU A 75 7.10 11.19 -9.76
C LEU A 75 7.44 10.62 -8.37
N THR A 76 6.82 11.14 -7.31
CA THR A 76 7.11 10.74 -5.92
C THR A 76 6.32 9.52 -5.45
N GLU A 77 5.16 9.25 -6.04
CA GLU A 77 4.26 8.17 -5.66
C GLU A 77 4.97 6.81 -5.57
N PRO A 78 5.73 6.34 -6.58
CA PRO A 78 6.42 5.05 -6.50
C PRO A 78 7.39 4.95 -5.32
N ILE A 79 8.09 6.05 -5.01
CA ILE A 79 9.09 6.12 -3.93
C ILE A 79 8.40 6.08 -2.56
N LEU A 80 7.31 6.83 -2.40
CA LEU A 80 6.54 6.87 -1.15
C LEU A 80 5.88 5.52 -0.86
N ILE A 81 5.34 4.87 -1.90
CA ILE A 81 4.76 3.52 -1.80
C ILE A 81 5.84 2.49 -1.42
N ASP A 82 7.00 2.50 -2.10
CA ASP A 82 8.10 1.58 -1.76
C ASP A 82 8.55 1.76 -0.30
N THR A 83 8.71 3.01 0.13
CA THR A 83 9.05 3.35 1.52
C THR A 83 8.00 2.82 2.50
N SER A 84 6.72 2.94 2.16
CA SER A 84 5.61 2.41 2.96
C SER A 84 5.72 0.90 3.15
N TYR A 85 6.05 0.16 2.09
CA TYR A 85 6.24 -1.30 2.16
C TYR A 85 7.49 -1.72 2.91
N ARG A 86 8.62 -1.03 2.72
CA ARG A 86 9.85 -1.30 3.49
C ARG A 86 9.59 -1.13 4.99
N TYR A 87 8.87 -0.08 5.37
CA TYR A 87 8.47 0.13 6.75
C TYR A 87 7.53 -0.97 7.25
N TYR A 88 6.52 -1.35 6.46
CA TYR A 88 5.63 -2.47 6.80
C TYR A 88 6.40 -3.77 7.07
N ILE A 89 7.33 -4.14 6.19
CA ILE A 89 8.16 -5.34 6.33
C ILE A 89 9.01 -5.25 7.60
N SER A 90 9.64 -4.10 7.85
CA SER A 90 10.48 -3.86 9.02
C SER A 90 9.68 -4.01 10.33
N GLN A 91 8.49 -3.43 10.41
CA GLN A 91 7.64 -3.53 11.60
C GLN A 91 7.11 -4.95 11.86
N ASN A 92 6.91 -5.72 10.80
CA ASN A 92 6.30 -7.06 10.86
C ASN A 92 7.33 -8.18 10.71
N GLN A 93 8.63 -7.87 10.79
CA GLN A 93 9.68 -8.80 10.41
C GLN A 93 9.66 -10.09 11.24
N ASN A 94 9.38 -10.00 12.55
CA ASN A 94 9.30 -11.17 13.42
C ASN A 94 8.17 -12.11 13.00
N THR A 95 6.95 -11.57 12.84
CA THR A 95 5.78 -12.36 12.40
C THR A 95 5.98 -12.95 11.01
N LEU A 96 6.56 -12.18 10.07
CA LEU A 96 6.89 -12.68 8.73
C LEU A 96 7.89 -13.84 8.79
N ASN A 97 8.94 -13.71 9.60
CA ASN A 97 9.95 -14.77 9.77
C ASN A 97 9.32 -16.03 10.38
N GLU A 98 8.50 -15.90 11.43
CA GLU A 98 7.83 -17.04 12.06
C GLU A 98 6.92 -17.81 11.10
N ILE A 99 6.14 -17.09 10.27
CA ILE A 99 5.29 -17.71 9.26
C ILE A 99 6.14 -18.36 8.16
N ASN A 100 7.18 -17.65 7.69
CA ASN A 100 8.07 -18.18 6.67
C ASN A 100 8.75 -19.47 7.12
N ASP A 101 9.21 -19.55 8.37
CA ASP A 101 9.84 -20.75 8.94
C ASP A 101 8.87 -21.96 8.94
N ILE A 102 7.60 -21.74 9.25
CA ILE A 102 6.57 -22.79 9.18
C ILE A 102 6.40 -23.26 7.74
N LEU A 103 6.25 -22.31 6.80
CA LEU A 103 5.93 -22.60 5.41
C LEU A 103 7.11 -23.17 4.61
N GLN A 104 8.35 -22.80 4.97
CA GLN A 104 9.57 -23.33 4.35
C GLN A 104 9.81 -24.79 4.70
N ARG A 105 9.42 -25.22 5.90
CA ARG A 105 9.54 -26.64 6.32
C ARG A 105 8.59 -27.57 5.58
N LYS A 106 7.60 -27.04 4.87
CA LYS A 106 6.61 -27.82 4.12
C LYS A 106 7.04 -28.01 2.68
N GLN A 107 7.01 -29.25 2.22
CA GLN A 107 7.37 -29.57 0.83
C GLN A 107 6.23 -29.23 -0.14
N GLY A 108 4.99 -29.18 0.34
CA GLY A 108 3.78 -28.92 -0.44
C GLY A 108 3.44 -27.45 -0.69
N GLU A 109 2.45 -27.21 -1.55
CA GLU A 109 1.85 -25.87 -1.73
C GLU A 109 0.88 -25.57 -0.58
N VAL A 110 0.97 -24.36 -0.04
CA VAL A 110 0.05 -23.90 1.02
C VAL A 110 -0.67 -22.67 0.51
N PHE A 111 -1.98 -22.72 0.51
CA PHE A 111 -2.82 -21.59 0.15
C PHE A 111 -3.76 -21.26 1.31
N MET A 112 -3.73 -20.02 1.76
CA MET A 112 -4.55 -19.54 2.85
C MET A 112 -5.30 -18.30 2.43
N LEU A 113 -6.62 -18.39 2.33
CA LEU A 113 -7.50 -17.27 2.05
C LEU A 113 -8.40 -17.05 3.25
N ASN A 114 -8.31 -15.89 3.88
CA ASN A 114 -8.96 -15.66 5.17
C ASN A 114 -8.59 -16.75 6.19
N ASP A 115 -9.56 -17.45 6.77
CA ASP A 115 -9.31 -18.51 7.77
C ASP A 115 -9.32 -19.93 7.16
N SER A 116 -9.55 -20.06 5.84
CA SER A 116 -9.46 -21.35 5.15
C SER A 116 -8.02 -21.63 4.72
N VAL A 117 -7.56 -22.84 5.01
CA VAL A 117 -6.21 -23.30 4.69
C VAL A 117 -6.32 -24.54 3.83
N THR A 118 -5.82 -24.46 2.60
CA THR A 118 -5.70 -25.56 1.66
C THR A 118 -4.23 -25.94 1.53
N VAL A 119 -3.91 -27.21 1.75
CA VAL A 119 -2.55 -27.74 1.60
C VAL A 119 -2.59 -28.82 0.55
N LYS A 120 -1.68 -28.77 -0.42
CA LYS A 120 -1.45 -29.85 -1.37
C LYS A 120 -0.12 -30.52 -1.06
N TYR A 121 -0.09 -31.85 -1.06
CA TYR A 121 1.10 -32.68 -0.91
C TYR A 121 1.78 -32.71 0.48
N ASP A 122 1.22 -32.04 1.49
CA ASP A 122 1.72 -32.07 2.87
C ASP A 122 0.58 -31.77 3.88
N THR A 123 0.85 -31.88 5.18
CA THR A 123 -0.09 -31.51 6.24
C THR A 123 0.50 -30.49 7.20
N LEU A 124 -0.33 -29.51 7.57
CA LEU A 124 -0.06 -28.59 8.67
C LEU A 124 -0.66 -29.16 9.95
N THR A 125 0.12 -29.17 11.02
CA THR A 125 -0.36 -29.48 12.37
C THR A 125 -1.40 -28.45 12.81
N PHE A 126 -2.23 -28.80 13.79
CA PHE A 126 -3.20 -27.86 14.36
C PHE A 126 -2.52 -26.58 14.87
N HIS A 127 -1.38 -26.72 15.56
CA HIS A 127 -0.66 -25.57 16.10
C HIS A 127 -0.12 -24.65 14.99
N GLU A 128 0.42 -25.21 13.91
CA GLU A 128 0.89 -24.43 12.75
C GLU A 128 -0.26 -23.70 12.08
N LYS A 129 -1.42 -24.34 11.89
CA LYS A 129 -2.62 -23.69 11.32
C LYS A 129 -3.07 -22.50 12.17
N GLU A 130 -3.10 -22.65 13.49
CA GLU A 130 -3.48 -21.57 14.39
C GLU A 130 -2.46 -20.43 14.40
N LYS A 131 -1.15 -20.74 14.36
CA LYS A 131 -0.10 -19.72 14.18
C LYS A 131 -0.25 -18.99 12.85
N LEU A 132 -0.50 -19.69 11.75
CA LEU A 132 -0.74 -19.07 10.44
C LEU A 132 -1.97 -18.16 10.46
N LYS A 133 -3.07 -18.58 11.09
CA LYS A 133 -4.28 -17.74 11.22
C LYS A 133 -4.03 -16.47 12.04
N ARG A 134 -3.34 -16.59 13.17
CA ARG A 134 -2.98 -15.43 14.01
C ARG A 134 -2.04 -14.51 13.26
N GLY A 135 -0.94 -15.06 12.75
CA GLY A 135 0.02 -14.29 11.97
C GLY A 135 -0.60 -13.59 10.76
N ARG A 136 -1.54 -14.24 10.05
CA ARG A 136 -2.31 -13.60 8.97
C ARG A 136 -3.10 -12.38 9.47
N LYS A 137 -3.79 -12.52 10.60
CA LYS A 137 -4.58 -11.44 11.22
C LYS A 137 -3.67 -10.30 11.70
N ASP A 138 -2.56 -10.63 12.35
CA ASP A 138 -1.59 -9.66 12.86
C ASP A 138 -0.91 -8.88 11.72
N LEU A 139 -0.59 -9.57 10.62
CA LEU A 139 -0.05 -8.95 9.40
C LEU A 139 -1.11 -8.14 8.63
N GLY A 140 -2.40 -8.36 8.89
CA GLY A 140 -3.49 -7.73 8.12
C GLY A 140 -3.56 -8.18 6.66
N VAL A 141 -3.03 -9.35 6.32
CA VAL A 141 -3.02 -9.89 4.95
C VAL A 141 -4.30 -10.68 4.67
N TYR A 142 -4.82 -10.61 3.45
CA TYR A 142 -6.02 -11.38 3.06
C TYR A 142 -5.66 -12.78 2.53
N LEU A 143 -4.42 -12.94 2.05
CA LEU A 143 -3.93 -14.15 1.38
C LEU A 143 -2.50 -14.44 1.79
N ILE A 144 -2.20 -15.72 2.04
CA ILE A 144 -0.84 -16.26 2.09
C ILE A 144 -0.78 -17.42 1.11
N SER A 145 0.20 -17.40 0.19
CA SER A 145 0.36 -18.44 -0.82
C SER A 145 1.83 -18.86 -0.91
N LYS A 146 2.12 -20.13 -0.62
CA LYS A 146 3.45 -20.73 -0.75
C LYS A 146 3.50 -21.62 -1.99
N SER A 147 4.54 -21.39 -2.78
CA SER A 147 4.95 -22.22 -3.92
C SER A 147 6.43 -22.58 -3.79
N ASN A 148 6.96 -23.32 -4.76
CA ASN A 148 8.40 -23.63 -4.83
C ASN A 148 9.28 -22.41 -5.15
N LYS A 149 8.68 -21.30 -5.61
CA LYS A 149 9.41 -20.06 -5.94
C LYS A 149 9.52 -19.12 -4.74
N GLY A 150 8.63 -19.25 -3.77
CA GLY A 150 8.54 -18.32 -2.65
C GLY A 150 7.17 -18.30 -1.97
N ILE A 151 7.06 -17.39 -1.01
CA ILE A 151 5.87 -17.16 -0.20
C ILE A 151 5.35 -15.76 -0.50
N TYR A 152 4.11 -15.69 -0.99
CA TYR A 152 3.41 -14.46 -1.31
C TYR A 152 2.43 -14.10 -0.20
N TYR A 153 2.45 -12.84 0.20
CA TYR A 153 1.51 -12.24 1.13
C TYR A 153 0.68 -11.18 0.40
N GLY A 154 -0.61 -11.45 0.24
CA GLY A 154 -1.57 -10.54 -0.37
C GLY A 154 -1.98 -9.46 0.61
N LEU A 155 -1.61 -8.22 0.30
CA LEU A 155 -2.02 -7.03 1.02
C LEU A 155 -3.23 -6.43 0.33
N TRP A 156 -4.15 -5.89 1.11
CA TRP A 156 -5.26 -5.16 0.55
C TRP A 156 -4.72 -4.03 -0.35
N GLY A 157 -5.42 -3.73 -1.44
CA GLY A 157 -5.11 -2.60 -2.31
C GLY A 157 -6.38 -1.83 -2.71
N PHE A 158 -6.24 -0.84 -3.59
CA PHE A 158 -7.30 0.11 -3.94
C PHE A 158 -7.71 -0.01 -5.41
N LEU A 159 -9.02 0.10 -5.69
CA LEU A 159 -9.62 0.08 -7.04
C LEU A 159 -9.03 -1.02 -7.95
N ASP A 160 -9.24 -2.28 -7.56
CA ASP A 160 -8.84 -3.49 -8.30
C ASP A 160 -7.33 -3.74 -8.41
N VAL A 161 -6.49 -2.84 -7.88
CA VAL A 161 -5.06 -3.11 -7.70
C VAL A 161 -4.90 -3.99 -6.46
N ARG A 162 -4.42 -5.21 -6.65
CA ARG A 162 -3.96 -6.07 -5.55
C ARG A 162 -2.46 -5.84 -5.37
N LEU A 163 -2.08 -5.66 -4.12
CA LEU A 163 -0.70 -5.43 -3.75
C LEU A 163 -0.23 -6.59 -2.88
N GLY A 164 1.08 -6.79 -2.81
CA GLY A 164 1.60 -7.84 -1.97
C GLY A 164 3.11 -7.84 -1.90
N ILE A 165 3.61 -8.57 -0.92
CA ILE A 165 5.04 -8.81 -0.73
C ILE A 165 5.35 -10.27 -1.00
N THR A 166 6.46 -10.53 -1.69
CA THR A 166 6.96 -11.89 -1.89
C THR A 166 8.26 -12.08 -1.17
N TYR A 167 8.33 -13.17 -0.43
CA TYR A 167 9.54 -13.73 0.14
C TYR A 167 10.08 -14.81 -0.81
N LEU A 168 11.29 -14.64 -1.31
CA LEU A 168 11.90 -15.55 -2.30
C LEU A 168 12.81 -16.56 -1.59
N GLN A 169 12.67 -17.85 -1.93
CA GLN A 169 13.44 -18.93 -1.28
C GLN A 169 14.84 -19.14 -1.90
N THR A 170 15.08 -18.69 -3.14
CA THR A 170 16.27 -19.06 -3.95
C THR A 170 17.29 -17.95 -4.18
N LEU A 171 17.17 -16.78 -3.55
CA LEU A 171 18.15 -15.71 -3.72
C LEU A 171 19.36 -15.94 -2.78
N GLU A 172 20.37 -16.65 -3.28
CA GLU A 172 21.68 -16.80 -2.61
C GLU A 172 22.44 -15.47 -2.52
N HIS A 173 22.17 -14.49 -3.39
CA HIS A 173 22.79 -13.16 -3.33
C HIS A 173 21.79 -12.08 -3.74
N THR A 174 21.40 -11.21 -2.79
CA THR A 174 21.08 -9.78 -2.94
C THR A 174 20.35 -9.30 -1.68
N GLY A 175 20.64 -8.09 -1.22
CA GLY A 175 20.27 -7.57 0.12
C GLY A 175 18.77 -7.45 0.45
N ASP A 176 17.84 -7.78 -0.46
CA ASP A 176 16.40 -7.63 -0.24
C ASP A 176 15.68 -9.00 -0.27
N LYS A 177 15.45 -9.60 0.91
CA LYS A 177 14.70 -10.86 1.10
C LYS A 177 13.22 -10.78 0.66
N TYR A 178 12.68 -9.56 0.58
CA TYR A 178 11.29 -9.29 0.26
C TYR A 178 11.21 -8.35 -0.94
N ARG A 179 10.33 -8.66 -1.89
CA ARG A 179 10.07 -7.78 -3.04
C ARG A 179 8.59 -7.41 -3.11
N HIS A 180 8.32 -6.12 -3.30
CA HIS A 180 6.99 -5.62 -3.62
C HIS A 180 6.57 -6.09 -5.02
N LEU A 181 5.35 -6.62 -5.14
CA LEU A 181 4.73 -6.95 -6.41
C LEU A 181 3.57 -6.00 -6.66
N THR A 182 3.63 -5.32 -7.81
CA THR A 182 2.53 -4.53 -8.36
C THR A 182 1.84 -5.31 -9.48
N GLY A 183 0.50 -5.45 -9.43
CA GLY A 183 -0.30 -5.96 -10.55
C GLY A 183 -1.53 -6.79 -10.15
N SER A 184 -2.56 -6.80 -11.00
CA SER A 184 -3.74 -7.67 -10.86
C SER A 184 -3.37 -9.11 -11.22
N TRP A 185 -3.30 -9.98 -10.21
CA TRP A 185 -2.97 -11.41 -10.36
C TRP A 185 -4.12 -12.26 -10.94
N PHE A 186 -5.11 -11.63 -11.60
CA PHE A 186 -6.14 -12.33 -12.39
C PHE A 186 -5.88 -12.12 -13.88
N ARG A 187 -5.26 -13.11 -14.51
CA ARG A 187 -5.53 -13.51 -15.90
C ARG A 187 -5.90 -14.98 -15.89
#